data_AF-A0A1M2VQN7-F1
#
_entry.id   AF-A0A1M2VQN7-F1
#
_cell.length_a   1.000
_cell.length_b   1.000
_cell.length_c   1.000
_cell.angle_alpha   90.00
_cell.angle_beta   90.00
_cell.angle_gamma   90.00
#
_symmetry.space_group_name_H-M   'P 1'
#
loop_
_entity.id
_entity.type
_entity.pdbx_description
1 polymer ?
#
loop_
_entity_poly.entity_id
_entity_poly.type
_entity_poly.pdbx_seq_one_letter_code
_entity_poly.pdbx_strand_id
1 'polypeptide(L)'
;MTAIASHTVCDLPFMGFLPLCAPSGTRPTSIAGRVDFPHLMSIQHRALDEFVGQSLTGSELALDIKHAQLTVQDLVVMVKESNLTIKGPLSDTLAGFVLDAKDTSRGLQRLSSKILGAIDSITSFNTYVMHEIDTTTQKGTRTQLDETLVRMFRASMDNFSSQISRLLVSASIAANSLDRLEERLSTAHALCIQETIATTFAQDDLLWRLWSILGGNKDQRRDLENRSSVLKEVTQYRAVAMAYVFAAMQALTAVDADLTALRERLVASDVSTQDLPLEVHIASIQRGLYRVHDTKIGSRDEQPRLVGEVRRSQVGGSE
;
A
#
# COMPACT_ATOMS: atom_id res chain seq x y z
N MET A 1 -29.31 -1.52 -74.17
CA MET A 1 -28.42 -2.72 -74.22
C MET A 1 -27.48 -2.62 -73.02
N THR A 2 -28.00 -2.98 -71.85
CA THR A 2 -27.74 -4.25 -71.12
C THR A 2 -26.46 -4.18 -70.29
N ALA A 3 -26.63 -3.74 -69.04
CA ALA A 3 -25.72 -4.04 -67.94
C ALA A 3 -25.77 -5.56 -67.69
N ILE A 4 -24.61 -6.22 -67.76
CA ILE A 4 -24.47 -7.63 -67.39
C ILE A 4 -23.68 -7.66 -66.08
N ALA A 5 -24.32 -8.21 -65.06
CA ALA A 5 -23.77 -8.49 -63.75
C ALA A 5 -22.68 -9.57 -63.84
N SER A 6 -21.49 -9.28 -63.31
CA SER A 6 -20.36 -10.23 -63.22
C SER A 6 -20.19 -10.75 -61.79
N HIS A 7 -21.27 -11.13 -61.12
CA HIS A 7 -21.25 -11.66 -59.75
C HIS A 7 -21.00 -13.18 -59.66
N THR A 8 -20.69 -13.87 -60.76
CA THR A 8 -20.64 -15.34 -60.80
C THR A 8 -19.31 -15.88 -61.32
N VAL A 9 -18.18 -15.37 -60.82
CA VAL A 9 -16.85 -15.91 -61.17
C VAL A 9 -15.95 -16.18 -59.95
N CYS A 10 -16.11 -15.46 -58.83
CA CYS A 10 -15.27 -15.66 -57.63
C CYS A 10 -15.74 -16.81 -56.69
N ASP A 11 -16.85 -17.50 -56.97
CA ASP A 11 -17.41 -18.60 -56.13
C ASP A 11 -16.89 -20.02 -56.48
N LEU A 12 -15.94 -20.14 -57.40
CA LEU A 12 -15.32 -21.43 -57.72
C LEU A 12 -14.16 -21.76 -56.75
N PRO A 13 -14.05 -23.02 -56.26
CA PRO A 13 -13.16 -23.41 -55.16
C PRO A 13 -11.64 -23.35 -55.45
N PHE A 14 -11.22 -22.75 -56.57
CA PHE A 14 -9.82 -22.56 -56.94
C PHE A 14 -9.47 -21.14 -57.45
N MET A 15 -10.45 -20.26 -57.69
CA MET A 15 -10.19 -18.91 -58.22
C MET A 15 -10.00 -17.82 -57.15
N GLY A 16 -10.15 -18.15 -55.87
CA GLY A 16 -9.90 -17.22 -54.76
C GLY A 16 -8.45 -16.76 -54.59
N PHE A 17 -7.50 -17.37 -55.31
CA PHE A 17 -6.06 -17.01 -55.26
C PHE A 17 -5.66 -15.93 -56.28
N LEU A 18 -6.57 -15.49 -57.16
CA LEU A 18 -6.31 -14.40 -58.08
C LEU A 18 -6.32 -13.05 -57.33
N PRO A 19 -5.30 -12.19 -57.52
CA PRO A 19 -5.20 -10.90 -56.80
C PRO A 19 -6.35 -9.93 -57.10
N LEU A 20 -7.18 -10.19 -58.11
CA LEU A 20 -8.40 -9.43 -58.41
C LEU A 20 -9.64 -9.84 -57.59
N CYS A 21 -9.71 -11.05 -57.02
CA CYS A 21 -10.80 -11.48 -56.12
C CYS A 21 -10.39 -11.38 -54.63
N ALA A 22 -9.30 -10.66 -54.30
CA ALA A 22 -8.92 -10.44 -52.91
C ALA A 22 -10.08 -9.77 -52.14
N PRO A 23 -10.49 -10.28 -50.97
CA PRO A 23 -11.60 -9.72 -50.22
C PRO A 23 -11.28 -8.27 -49.89
N SER A 24 -11.95 -7.36 -50.59
CA SER A 24 -11.88 -5.92 -50.37
C SER A 24 -12.68 -5.62 -49.11
N GLY A 25 -12.14 -5.98 -47.95
CA GLY A 25 -12.92 -6.03 -46.73
C GLY A 25 -12.17 -6.43 -45.47
N THR A 26 -10.84 -6.48 -45.44
CA THR A 26 -10.13 -6.32 -44.17
C THR A 26 -10.03 -4.82 -43.90
N ARG A 27 -11.05 -4.31 -43.20
CA ARG A 27 -10.92 -3.07 -42.41
C ARG A 27 -9.57 -3.16 -41.71
N PRO A 28 -8.68 -2.15 -41.81
CA PRO A 28 -7.43 -2.18 -41.05
C PRO A 28 -7.80 -2.47 -39.61
N THR A 29 -7.29 -3.57 -39.06
CA THR A 29 -7.54 -4.01 -37.70
C THR A 29 -7.27 -2.81 -36.82
N SER A 30 -8.34 -2.25 -36.26
CA SER A 30 -8.25 -1.06 -35.45
C SER A 30 -7.31 -1.38 -34.29
N ILE A 31 -6.26 -0.58 -34.15
CA ILE A 31 -5.29 -0.67 -33.05
C ILE A 31 -6.00 -0.45 -31.69
N ALA A 32 -7.25 0.04 -31.69
CA ALA A 32 -8.08 0.23 -30.50
C ALA A 32 -8.43 -1.08 -29.77
N GLY A 33 -8.29 -2.25 -30.40
CA GLY A 33 -8.36 -3.54 -29.68
C GLY A 33 -7.22 -3.76 -28.68
N ARG A 34 -6.11 -3.02 -28.76
CA ARG A 34 -4.93 -3.26 -27.91
C ARG A 34 -4.84 -2.37 -26.66
N VAL A 35 -5.89 -1.62 -26.35
CA VAL A 35 -5.90 -0.62 -25.27
C VAL A 35 -7.20 -0.71 -24.47
N ASP A 36 -7.11 -0.70 -23.14
CA ASP A 36 -8.27 -0.70 -22.24
C ASP A 36 -8.05 0.26 -21.05
N PHE A 37 -7.98 1.56 -21.37
CA PHE A 37 -7.91 2.61 -20.34
C PHE A 37 -9.04 2.52 -19.31
N PRO A 38 -10.31 2.25 -19.66
CA PRO A 38 -11.38 2.10 -18.67
C PRO A 38 -11.06 1.06 -17.59
N HIS A 39 -10.61 -0.14 -17.98
CA HIS A 39 -10.26 -1.16 -16.99
C HIS A 39 -9.03 -0.77 -16.18
N LEU A 40 -7.97 -0.23 -16.81
CA LEU A 40 -6.80 0.27 -16.09
C LEU A 40 -7.15 1.35 -15.07
N MET A 41 -7.97 2.33 -15.45
CA MET A 41 -8.42 3.39 -14.56
C MET A 41 -9.24 2.82 -13.40
N SER A 42 -10.07 1.80 -13.64
CA SER A 42 -10.83 1.13 -12.56
C SER A 42 -9.94 0.44 -11.53
N ILE A 43 -8.85 -0.21 -11.97
CA ILE A 43 -7.89 -0.85 -11.08
C ILE A 43 -7.13 0.20 -10.28
N GLN A 44 -6.60 1.23 -10.95
CA GLN A 44 -5.91 2.35 -10.30
C GLN A 44 -6.81 3.04 -9.28
N HIS A 45 -8.08 3.24 -9.62
CA HIS A 45 -9.06 3.83 -8.72
C HIS A 45 -9.26 3.05 -7.43
N ARG A 46 -9.55 1.76 -7.54
CA ARG A 46 -9.67 0.89 -6.35
C ARG A 46 -8.41 0.94 -5.49
N ALA A 47 -7.24 0.84 -6.11
CA ALA A 47 -5.96 0.87 -5.41
C ALA A 47 -5.72 2.19 -4.68
N LEU A 48 -5.99 3.32 -5.33
CA LEU A 48 -5.76 4.65 -4.75
C LEU A 48 -6.67 4.93 -3.56
N ASP A 49 -7.93 4.50 -3.59
CA ASP A 49 -8.85 4.66 -2.45
C ASP A 49 -8.33 3.91 -1.21
N GLU A 50 -7.84 2.69 -1.43
CA GLU A 50 -7.25 1.87 -0.39
C GLU A 50 -5.93 2.45 0.15
N PHE A 51 -5.08 2.97 -0.74
CA PHE A 51 -3.83 3.64 -0.38
C PHE A 51 -4.02 4.89 0.49
N VAL A 52 -5.03 5.71 0.20
CA VAL A 52 -5.34 6.90 1.00
C VAL A 52 -5.71 6.49 2.43
N GLY A 53 -6.61 5.51 2.59
CA GLY A 53 -6.99 5.01 3.92
C GLY A 53 -5.80 4.40 4.67
N GLN A 54 -4.95 3.66 3.97
CA GLN A 54 -3.79 3.00 4.56
C GLN A 54 -2.71 3.99 5.03
N SER A 55 -2.43 5.05 4.28
CA SER A 55 -1.36 6.01 4.63
C SER A 55 -1.61 6.72 5.97
N LEU A 56 -2.84 7.12 6.26
CA LEU A 56 -3.20 7.79 7.51
C LEU A 56 -2.97 6.86 8.70
N THR A 57 -3.54 5.66 8.64
CA THR A 57 -3.40 4.62 9.66
C THR A 57 -1.93 4.23 9.88
N GLY A 58 -1.14 4.10 8.81
CA GLY A 58 0.28 3.77 8.92
C GLY A 58 1.12 4.82 9.66
N SER A 59 0.78 6.10 9.52
CA SER A 59 1.45 7.20 10.23
C SER A 59 1.10 7.23 11.71
N GLU A 60 -0.17 7.00 12.06
CA GLU A 60 -0.64 6.88 13.45
C GLU A 60 0.04 5.71 14.17
N LEU A 61 0.03 4.52 13.55
CA LEU A 61 0.68 3.34 14.11
C LEU A 61 2.19 3.52 14.30
N ALA A 62 2.83 4.28 13.41
CA ALA A 62 4.25 4.60 13.57
C ALA A 62 4.52 5.50 14.79
N LEU A 63 3.58 6.39 15.13
CA LEU A 63 3.64 7.22 16.34
C LEU A 63 3.40 6.36 17.57
N ASP A 64 2.43 5.45 17.55
CA ASP A 64 2.14 4.56 18.68
C ASP A 64 3.35 3.67 19.02
N ILE A 65 3.97 3.07 18.00
CA ILE A 65 5.22 2.30 18.18
C ILE A 65 6.36 3.20 18.65
N LYS A 66 6.39 4.47 18.23
CA LYS A 66 7.39 5.43 18.70
C LYS A 66 7.21 5.77 20.18
N HIS A 67 5.96 5.93 20.63
CA HIS A 67 5.64 6.14 22.04
C HIS A 67 6.04 4.92 22.87
N ALA A 68 5.65 3.72 22.43
CA ALA A 68 6.09 2.45 23.02
C ALA A 68 7.62 2.34 23.13
N GLN A 69 8.35 2.74 22.08
CA GLN A 69 9.81 2.75 22.07
C GLN A 69 10.38 3.62 23.20
N LEU A 70 9.88 4.85 23.36
CA LEU A 70 10.37 5.78 24.37
C LEU A 70 10.10 5.27 25.78
N THR A 71 8.90 4.74 26.02
CA THR A 71 8.55 4.24 27.35
C THR A 71 9.33 2.99 27.74
N VAL A 72 9.61 2.09 26.81
CA VAL A 72 10.49 0.93 27.08
C VAL A 72 11.95 1.35 27.25
N GLN A 73 12.41 2.40 26.57
CA GLN A 73 13.75 2.94 26.76
C GLN A 73 14.00 3.41 28.20
N ASP A 74 13.02 4.08 28.81
CA ASP A 74 13.10 4.47 30.22
C ASP A 74 13.11 3.24 31.15
N LEU A 75 12.37 2.19 30.79
CA LEU A 75 12.33 0.93 31.54
C LEU A 75 13.68 0.21 31.58
N VAL A 76 14.47 0.26 30.50
CA VAL A 76 15.80 -0.34 30.46
C VAL A 76 16.69 0.15 31.60
N VAL A 77 16.65 1.46 31.90
CA VAL A 77 17.45 2.05 32.97
C VAL A 77 16.99 1.55 34.33
N MET A 78 15.67 1.50 34.57
CA MET A 78 15.10 1.02 35.82
C MET A 78 15.42 -0.47 36.07
N VAL A 79 15.37 -1.30 35.03
CA VAL A 79 15.72 -2.73 35.14
C VAL A 79 17.20 -2.91 35.52
N LYS A 80 18.12 -2.11 34.98
CA LYS A 80 19.55 -2.20 35.29
C LYS A 80 19.87 -1.91 36.76
N GLU A 81 19.17 -0.93 37.33
CA GLU A 81 19.33 -0.52 38.74
C GLU A 81 18.49 -1.38 39.72
N SER A 82 17.74 -2.36 39.21
CA SER A 82 16.89 -3.22 40.03
C SER A 82 17.66 -4.36 40.74
N ASN A 83 16.97 -5.02 41.67
CA ASN A 83 17.45 -6.21 42.38
C ASN A 83 17.03 -7.54 41.71
N LEU A 84 16.58 -7.51 40.43
CA LEU A 84 16.17 -8.72 39.72
C LEU A 84 17.37 -9.65 39.46
N THR A 85 17.15 -10.95 39.56
CA THR A 85 18.21 -11.94 39.30
C THR A 85 18.59 -11.96 37.82
N ILE A 86 17.63 -11.74 36.93
CA ILE A 86 17.83 -11.68 35.46
C ILE A 86 18.05 -10.26 34.90
N LYS A 87 18.38 -9.26 35.72
CA LYS A 87 18.42 -7.85 35.28
C LYS A 87 19.27 -7.61 34.03
N GLY A 88 20.41 -8.30 33.90
CA GLY A 88 21.28 -8.21 32.72
C GLY A 88 20.54 -8.66 31.45
N PRO A 89 20.21 -9.97 31.33
CA PRO A 89 19.47 -10.50 30.18
C PRO A 89 18.17 -9.75 29.84
N LEU A 90 17.39 -9.32 30.84
CA LEU A 90 16.18 -8.56 30.62
C LEU A 90 16.47 -7.16 30.07
N SER A 91 17.45 -6.45 30.64
CA SER A 91 17.83 -5.12 30.16
C SER A 91 18.39 -5.14 28.73
N ASP A 92 19.15 -6.18 28.38
CA ASP A 92 19.70 -6.36 27.03
C ASP A 92 18.58 -6.66 26.03
N THR A 93 17.60 -7.50 26.42
CA THR A 93 16.44 -7.81 25.58
C THR A 93 15.57 -6.57 25.35
N LEU A 94 15.28 -5.78 26.39
CA LEU A 94 14.53 -4.53 26.27
C LEU A 94 15.30 -3.47 25.46
N ALA A 95 16.62 -3.41 25.57
CA ALA A 95 17.44 -2.54 24.72
C ALA A 95 17.36 -2.97 23.24
N GLY A 96 17.38 -4.28 22.97
CA GLY A 96 17.11 -4.82 21.64
C GLY A 96 15.73 -4.44 21.12
N PHE A 97 14.71 -4.50 21.98
CA PHE A 97 13.35 -4.08 21.65
C PHE A 97 13.29 -2.61 21.22
N VAL A 98 13.98 -1.71 21.93
CA VAL A 98 14.04 -0.29 21.59
C VAL A 98 14.62 -0.08 20.19
N LEU A 99 15.63 -0.87 19.79
CA LEU A 99 16.19 -0.82 18.44
C LEU A 99 15.21 -1.33 17.38
N ASP A 100 14.61 -2.50 17.61
CA ASP A 100 13.64 -3.11 16.69
C ASP A 100 12.38 -2.23 16.54
N ALA A 101 11.92 -1.59 17.62
CA ALA A 101 10.78 -0.66 17.62
C ALA A 101 11.09 0.62 16.83
N LYS A 102 12.32 1.14 16.95
CA LYS A 102 12.80 2.30 16.19
C LYS A 102 12.83 2.00 14.69
N ASP A 103 13.32 0.83 14.30
CA ASP A 103 13.35 0.40 12.90
C ASP A 103 11.93 0.18 12.36
N THR A 104 11.05 -0.40 13.17
CA THR A 104 9.64 -0.60 12.84
C THR A 104 8.90 0.72 12.61
N SER A 105 9.00 1.67 13.55
CA SER A 105 8.36 3.00 13.42
C SER A 105 8.85 3.73 12.16
N ARG A 106 10.15 3.68 11.87
CA ARG A 106 10.72 4.25 10.64
C ARG A 106 10.24 3.53 9.38
N GLY A 107 10.12 2.20 9.43
CA GLY A 107 9.60 1.37 8.34
C GLY A 107 8.17 1.74 7.98
N LEU A 108 7.29 1.88 8.98
CA LEU A 108 5.90 2.29 8.81
C LEU A 108 5.77 3.72 8.25
N GLN A 109 6.55 4.68 8.77
CA GLN A 109 6.60 6.04 8.21
C GLN A 109 7.07 6.03 6.75
N ARG A 110 8.11 5.26 6.44
CA ARG A 110 8.58 5.12 5.05
C ARG A 110 7.51 4.53 4.14
N LEU A 111 6.80 3.50 4.61
CA LEU A 111 5.71 2.90 3.86
C LEU A 111 4.62 3.94 3.57
N SER A 112 4.16 4.68 4.59
CA SER A 112 3.17 5.74 4.42
C SER A 112 3.62 6.81 3.43
N SER A 113 4.85 7.32 3.55
CA SER A 113 5.41 8.30 2.61
C SER A 113 5.52 7.76 1.18
N LYS A 114 5.87 6.49 1.00
CA LYS A 114 5.91 5.88 -0.33
C LYS A 114 4.52 5.69 -0.93
N ILE A 115 3.52 5.36 -0.11
CA ILE A 115 2.12 5.27 -0.56
C ILE A 115 1.67 6.63 -1.11
N LEU A 116 1.89 7.73 -0.37
CA LEU A 116 1.59 9.08 -0.84
C LEU A 116 2.36 9.43 -2.13
N GLY A 117 3.66 9.11 -2.18
CA GLY A 117 4.47 9.33 -3.37
C GLY A 117 3.99 8.52 -4.59
N ALA A 118 3.48 7.31 -4.39
CA ALA A 118 2.90 6.49 -5.45
C ALA A 118 1.59 7.11 -5.98
N ILE A 119 0.72 7.57 -5.08
CA ILE A 119 -0.51 8.32 -5.45
C ILE A 119 -0.14 9.53 -6.32
N ASP A 120 0.84 10.32 -5.90
CA ASP A 120 1.32 11.50 -6.65
C ASP A 120 1.90 11.11 -8.02
N SER A 121 2.72 10.07 -8.07
CA SER A 121 3.31 9.56 -9.30
C SER A 121 2.25 9.08 -10.30
N ILE A 122 1.26 8.31 -9.84
CA ILE A 122 0.16 7.82 -10.69
C ILE A 122 -0.68 9.00 -11.20
N THR A 123 -1.00 9.95 -10.33
CA THR A 123 -1.78 11.14 -10.70
C THR A 123 -1.04 11.96 -11.76
N SER A 124 0.23 12.28 -11.51
CA SER A 124 1.06 13.07 -12.42
C SER A 124 1.21 12.38 -13.78
N PHE A 125 1.41 11.06 -13.77
CA PHE A 125 1.52 10.28 -14.99
C PHE A 125 0.21 10.26 -15.79
N ASN A 126 -0.94 10.11 -15.12
CA ASN A 126 -2.24 10.18 -15.79
C ASN A 126 -2.53 11.57 -16.38
N THR A 127 -2.11 12.64 -15.70
CA THR A 127 -2.20 14.01 -16.24
C THR A 127 -1.34 14.16 -17.50
N TYR A 128 -0.11 13.62 -17.47
CA TYR A 128 0.77 13.61 -18.63
C TYR A 128 0.16 12.82 -19.81
N VAL A 129 -0.37 11.62 -19.54
CA VAL A 129 -1.06 10.79 -20.56
C VAL A 129 -2.23 11.54 -21.17
N MET A 130 -3.05 12.21 -20.35
CA MET A 130 -4.19 13.01 -20.83
C MET A 130 -3.72 14.11 -21.78
N HIS A 131 -2.70 14.87 -21.37
CA HIS A 131 -2.17 15.96 -22.18
C HIS A 131 -1.61 15.45 -23.52
N GLU A 132 -0.87 14.35 -23.51
CA GLU A 132 -0.28 13.77 -24.74
C GLU A 132 -1.35 13.23 -25.71
N ILE A 133 -2.44 12.66 -25.19
CA ILE A 133 -3.57 12.21 -26.02
C ILE A 133 -4.30 13.41 -26.61
N ASP A 134 -4.57 14.46 -25.84
CA ASP A 134 -5.27 15.67 -26.31
C ASP A 134 -4.46 16.41 -27.39
N THR A 135 -3.16 16.59 -27.18
CA THR A 135 -2.28 17.24 -28.18
C THR A 135 -2.26 16.47 -29.51
N THR A 136 -2.20 15.14 -29.44
CA THR A 136 -2.20 14.27 -30.62
C THR A 136 -3.57 14.24 -31.29
N THR A 137 -4.65 14.31 -30.52
CA THR A 137 -6.03 14.38 -31.06
C THR A 137 -6.25 15.67 -31.85
N GLN A 138 -5.66 16.78 -31.43
CA GLN A 138 -5.81 18.08 -32.10
C GLN A 138 -4.90 18.26 -33.33
N LYS A 139 -3.68 17.69 -33.29
CA LYS A 139 -2.62 18.00 -34.27
C LYS A 139 -2.19 16.81 -35.14
N GLY A 140 -2.53 15.59 -34.73
CA GLY A 140 -2.04 14.36 -35.34
C GLY A 140 -3.00 13.74 -36.35
N THR A 141 -2.47 12.82 -37.16
CA THR A 141 -3.27 11.92 -37.99
C THR A 141 -3.89 10.79 -37.16
N ARG A 142 -4.90 10.10 -37.70
CA ARG A 142 -5.52 8.93 -37.05
C ARG A 142 -4.49 7.86 -36.67
N THR A 143 -3.51 7.60 -37.52
CA THR A 143 -2.45 6.61 -37.28
C THR A 143 -1.52 7.03 -36.13
N GLN A 144 -1.13 8.31 -36.08
CA GLN A 144 -0.33 8.87 -34.98
C GLN A 144 -1.08 8.79 -33.65
N LEU A 145 -2.40 9.01 -33.68
CA LEU A 145 -3.25 8.91 -32.50
C LEU A 145 -3.31 7.47 -31.97
N ASP A 146 -3.52 6.49 -32.85
CA ASP A 146 -3.54 5.07 -32.48
C ASP A 146 -2.20 4.60 -31.88
N GLU A 147 -1.08 4.99 -32.49
CA GLU A 147 0.26 4.72 -31.96
C GLU A 147 0.48 5.38 -30.59
N THR A 148 -0.03 6.59 -30.41
CA THR A 148 0.06 7.32 -29.14
C THR A 148 -0.76 6.66 -28.05
N LEU A 149 -1.98 6.22 -28.34
CA LEU A 149 -2.84 5.52 -27.39
C LEU A 149 -2.18 4.23 -26.87
N VAL A 150 -1.65 3.39 -27.76
CA VAL A 150 -0.96 2.16 -27.36
C VAL A 150 0.27 2.46 -26.51
N ARG A 151 1.08 3.44 -26.94
CA ARG A 151 2.29 3.85 -26.22
C ARG A 151 1.96 4.34 -24.82
N MET A 152 0.99 5.24 -24.69
CA MET A 152 0.60 5.83 -23.41
C MET A 152 -0.07 4.81 -22.48
N PHE A 153 -0.86 3.89 -23.04
CA PHE A 153 -1.47 2.82 -22.26
C PHE A 153 -0.42 1.91 -21.64
N ARG A 154 0.54 1.42 -22.45
CA ARG A 154 1.65 0.58 -21.96
C ARG A 154 2.49 1.32 -20.92
N ALA A 155 2.81 2.58 -21.19
CA ALA A 155 3.59 3.38 -20.25
C ALA A 155 2.84 3.61 -18.92
N SER A 156 1.51 3.76 -18.95
CA SER A 156 0.68 3.88 -17.73
C SER A 156 0.62 2.57 -16.93
N MET A 157 0.45 1.44 -17.62
CA MET A 157 0.54 0.10 -17.02
C MET A 157 1.89 -0.12 -16.34
N ASP A 158 2.99 0.17 -17.04
CA ASP A 158 4.35 -0.07 -16.54
C ASP A 158 4.69 0.88 -15.39
N ASN A 159 4.28 2.16 -15.48
CA ASN A 159 4.42 3.10 -14.38
C ASN A 159 3.67 2.62 -13.13
N PHE A 160 2.42 2.19 -13.29
CA PHE A 160 1.61 1.74 -12.17
C PHE A 160 2.17 0.45 -11.55
N SER A 161 2.49 -0.55 -12.36
CA SER A 161 3.14 -1.79 -11.91
C SER A 161 4.43 -1.50 -11.14
N SER A 162 5.28 -0.59 -11.63
CA SER A 162 6.50 -0.16 -10.93
C SER A 162 6.21 0.46 -9.55
N GLN A 163 5.16 1.26 -9.40
CA GLN A 163 4.74 1.78 -8.09
C GLN A 163 4.30 0.63 -7.16
N ILE A 164 3.48 -0.30 -7.64
CA ILE A 164 3.01 -1.44 -6.85
C ILE A 164 4.17 -2.30 -6.35
N SER A 165 5.11 -2.67 -7.22
CA SER A 165 6.28 -3.46 -6.81
C SER A 165 7.13 -2.74 -5.75
N ARG A 166 7.31 -1.42 -5.87
CA ARG A 166 8.05 -0.61 -4.88
C ARG A 166 7.34 -0.54 -3.53
N LEU A 167 6.02 -0.46 -3.53
CA LEU A 167 5.21 -0.48 -2.32
C LEU A 167 5.27 -1.86 -1.65
N LEU A 168 5.16 -2.94 -2.42
CA LEU A 168 5.21 -4.31 -1.91
C LEU A 168 6.55 -4.58 -1.21
N VAL A 169 7.67 -4.20 -1.82
CA VAL A 169 9.00 -4.28 -1.17
C VAL A 169 9.03 -3.49 0.14
N SER A 170 8.44 -2.30 0.16
CA SER A 170 8.42 -1.49 1.38
C SER A 170 7.55 -2.08 2.49
N ALA A 171 6.43 -2.69 2.12
CA ALA A 171 5.54 -3.37 3.05
C ALA A 171 6.22 -4.61 3.64
N SER A 172 6.92 -5.41 2.82
CA SER A 172 7.70 -6.56 3.31
C SER A 172 8.80 -6.17 4.30
N ILE A 173 9.47 -5.03 4.08
CA ILE A 173 10.47 -4.51 5.03
C ILE A 173 9.82 -4.14 6.37
N ALA A 174 8.65 -3.49 6.34
CA ALA A 174 7.90 -3.15 7.55
C ALA A 174 7.41 -4.40 8.29
N ALA A 175 6.90 -5.41 7.56
CA ALA A 175 6.47 -6.69 8.11
C ALA A 175 7.61 -7.40 8.85
N ASN A 176 8.77 -7.54 8.20
CA ASN A 176 9.94 -8.18 8.81
C ASN A 176 10.44 -7.43 10.06
N SER A 177 10.25 -6.11 10.12
CA SER A 177 10.58 -5.32 11.32
C SER A 177 9.60 -5.61 12.47
N LEU A 178 8.31 -5.74 12.16
CA LEU A 178 7.26 -6.12 13.11
C LEU A 178 7.43 -7.55 13.65
N ASP A 179 7.89 -8.48 12.82
CA ASP A 179 8.18 -9.87 13.23
C ASP A 179 9.35 -9.90 14.24
N ARG A 180 10.44 -9.18 13.94
CA ARG A 180 11.57 -9.04 14.87
C ARG A 180 11.14 -8.41 16.18
N LEU A 181 10.26 -7.42 16.12
CA LEU A 181 9.71 -6.76 17.30
C LEU A 181 8.89 -7.73 18.16
N GLU A 182 8.14 -8.63 17.53
CA GLU A 182 7.39 -9.70 18.21
C GLU A 182 8.29 -10.70 18.90
N GLU A 183 9.30 -11.22 18.19
CA GLU A 183 10.26 -12.18 18.74
C GLU A 183 10.93 -11.61 19.99
N ARG A 184 11.28 -10.31 19.95
CA ARG A 184 11.87 -9.63 21.08
C ARG A 184 10.92 -9.49 22.27
N LEU A 185 9.65 -9.16 22.03
CA LEU A 185 8.63 -9.10 23.08
C LEU A 185 8.39 -10.48 23.71
N SER A 186 8.32 -11.52 22.89
CA SER A 186 8.17 -12.90 23.36
C SER A 186 9.33 -13.31 24.27
N THR A 187 10.56 -12.98 23.86
CA THR A 187 11.76 -13.22 24.68
C THR A 187 11.72 -12.45 26.00
N ALA A 188 11.34 -11.17 25.99
CA ALA A 188 11.20 -10.38 27.20
C ALA A 188 10.15 -10.98 28.15
N HIS A 189 9.03 -11.45 27.61
CA HIS A 189 7.97 -12.09 28.39
C HIS A 189 8.44 -13.41 29.02
N ALA A 190 9.15 -14.26 28.27
CA ALA A 190 9.71 -15.51 28.80
C ALA A 190 10.70 -15.26 29.95
N LEU A 191 11.56 -14.25 29.81
CA LEU A 191 12.46 -13.81 30.88
C LEU A 191 11.69 -13.35 32.12
N CYS A 192 10.66 -12.51 31.96
CA CYS A 192 9.80 -12.10 33.08
C CYS A 192 9.15 -13.29 33.82
N ILE A 193 8.71 -14.33 33.08
CA ILE A 193 8.18 -15.56 33.68
C ILE A 193 9.26 -16.29 34.48
N GLN A 194 10.47 -16.43 33.94
CA GLN A 194 11.58 -17.12 34.60
C GLN A 194 11.94 -16.49 35.96
N GLU A 195 12.03 -15.16 36.01
CA GLU A 195 12.30 -14.42 37.26
C GLU A 195 11.22 -14.67 38.31
N THR A 196 9.95 -14.74 37.88
CA THR A 196 8.81 -14.99 38.78
C THR A 196 8.91 -16.38 39.41
N ILE A 197 9.29 -17.39 38.63
CA ILE A 197 9.46 -18.76 39.13
C ILE A 197 10.65 -18.85 40.10
N ALA A 198 11.77 -18.21 39.76
CA ALA A 198 13.00 -18.22 40.57
C ALA A 198 12.83 -17.53 41.95
N THR A 199 11.89 -16.59 42.05
CA THR A 199 11.63 -15.82 43.29
C THR A 199 10.55 -16.42 44.20
N THR A 200 9.98 -17.59 43.86
CA THR A 200 9.02 -18.36 44.69
C THR A 200 7.82 -17.55 45.23
N PHE A 201 7.03 -16.90 44.37
CA PHE A 201 5.74 -16.31 44.77
C PHE A 201 4.63 -16.54 43.73
N ALA A 202 3.38 -16.60 44.20
CA ALA A 202 2.19 -17.08 43.48
C ALA A 202 1.82 -16.28 42.20
N GLN A 203 1.32 -17.04 41.22
CA GLN A 203 1.26 -16.77 39.77
C GLN A 203 0.26 -15.69 39.29
N ASP A 204 -0.75 -15.33 40.08
CA ASP A 204 -1.89 -14.55 39.54
C ASP A 204 -1.65 -13.03 39.39
N ASP A 205 -0.44 -12.53 39.64
CA ASP A 205 -0.13 -11.09 39.64
C ASP A 205 1.25 -10.77 39.02
N LEU A 206 1.62 -11.52 37.97
CA LEU A 206 2.99 -11.63 37.47
C LEU A 206 3.63 -10.29 37.02
N LEU A 207 2.87 -9.46 36.30
CA LEU A 207 3.32 -8.11 35.92
C LEU A 207 3.33 -7.16 37.12
N TRP A 208 2.25 -7.14 37.92
CA TRP A 208 2.08 -6.25 39.06
C TRP A 208 3.15 -6.47 40.16
N ARG A 209 3.63 -7.71 40.33
CA ARG A 209 4.67 -8.05 41.32
C ARG A 209 6.10 -7.82 40.86
N LEU A 210 6.42 -7.99 39.58
CA LEU A 210 7.72 -7.56 39.02
C LEU A 210 7.97 -6.08 39.33
N TRP A 211 6.93 -5.25 39.21
CA TRP A 211 6.98 -3.82 39.54
C TRP A 211 7.08 -3.51 41.03
N SER A 212 6.51 -4.35 41.91
CA SER A 212 6.68 -4.21 43.37
C SER A 212 8.10 -4.53 43.86
N ILE A 213 8.80 -5.40 43.12
CA ILE A 213 10.18 -5.84 43.39
C ILE A 213 11.21 -4.85 42.80
N LEU A 214 10.85 -4.11 41.75
CA LEU A 214 11.66 -3.06 41.11
C LEU A 214 11.87 -1.77 41.93
N GLY A 215 11.25 -1.63 43.11
CA GLY A 215 11.52 -0.53 44.05
C GLY A 215 10.25 0.15 44.57
N GLY A 216 9.99 0.02 45.86
CA GLY A 216 8.75 0.45 46.50
C GLY A 216 8.65 1.95 46.77
N ASN A 217 7.57 2.56 46.28
CA ASN A 217 6.76 3.58 46.96
C ASN A 217 5.34 3.58 46.37
N LYS A 218 4.29 3.94 47.12
CA LYS A 218 2.89 3.92 46.61
C LYS A 218 2.69 4.82 45.38
N ASP A 219 3.44 5.92 45.29
CA ASP A 219 3.43 6.83 44.14
C ASP A 219 4.15 6.24 42.92
N GLN A 220 5.25 5.51 43.13
CA GLN A 220 5.91 4.72 42.08
C GLN A 220 5.01 3.58 41.59
N ARG A 221 4.18 2.95 42.45
CA ARG A 221 3.23 1.91 41.99
C ARG A 221 2.21 2.44 40.99
N ARG A 222 1.78 3.70 41.12
CA ARG A 222 0.84 4.34 40.18
C ARG A 222 1.52 4.70 38.85
N ASP A 223 2.77 5.15 38.89
CA ASP A 223 3.62 5.35 37.70
C ASP A 223 3.96 4.01 37.01
N LEU A 224 4.14 2.93 37.77
CA LEU A 224 4.44 1.60 37.26
C LEU A 224 3.20 0.85 36.76
N GLU A 225 2.01 1.09 37.31
CA GLU A 225 0.74 0.59 36.78
C GLU A 225 0.43 1.23 35.41
N ASN A 226 0.68 2.54 35.29
CA ASN A 226 0.74 3.27 34.01
C ASN A 226 1.82 2.74 33.04
N ARG A 227 2.82 1.98 33.52
CA ARG A 227 3.90 1.40 32.68
C ARG A 227 3.77 -0.11 32.44
N SER A 228 3.00 -0.84 33.24
CA SER A 228 2.61 -2.22 32.93
C SER A 228 1.57 -2.27 31.81
N SER A 229 0.74 -1.22 31.71
CA SER A 229 -0.10 -0.98 30.54
C SER A 229 0.77 -0.84 29.29
N VAL A 230 1.96 -0.25 29.39
CA VAL A 230 2.85 -0.02 28.23
C VAL A 230 3.21 -1.32 27.51
N LEU A 231 3.59 -2.41 28.20
CA LEU A 231 3.91 -3.66 27.49
C LEU A 231 2.68 -4.29 26.83
N LYS A 232 1.49 -4.13 27.42
CA LYS A 232 0.22 -4.54 26.80
C LYS A 232 -0.12 -3.65 25.60
N GLU A 233 0.03 -2.34 25.73
CA GLU A 233 -0.16 -1.34 24.68
C GLU A 233 0.83 -1.57 23.54
N VAL A 234 2.11 -1.84 23.81
CA VAL A 234 3.11 -2.21 22.82
C VAL A 234 2.68 -3.45 22.03
N THR A 235 2.22 -4.48 22.73
CA THR A 235 1.75 -5.72 22.09
C THR A 235 0.53 -5.46 21.22
N GLN A 236 -0.38 -4.60 21.68
CA GLN A 236 -1.56 -4.15 20.94
C GLN A 236 -1.17 -3.34 19.70
N TYR A 237 -0.38 -2.29 19.83
CA TYR A 237 0.06 -1.44 18.71
C TYR A 237 0.80 -2.25 17.66
N ARG A 238 1.66 -3.19 18.07
CA ARG A 238 2.32 -4.11 17.16
C ARG A 238 1.32 -4.98 16.40
N ALA A 239 0.35 -5.60 17.10
CA ALA A 239 -0.63 -6.47 16.47
C ALA A 239 -1.50 -5.72 15.44
N VAL A 240 -1.94 -4.50 15.79
CA VAL A 240 -2.67 -3.63 14.86
C VAL A 240 -1.79 -3.23 13.68
N ALA A 241 -0.53 -2.88 13.91
CA ALA A 241 0.41 -2.55 12.85
C ALA A 241 0.69 -3.71 11.90
N MET A 242 0.78 -4.93 12.43
CA MET A 242 0.95 -6.14 11.63
C MET A 242 -0.28 -6.44 10.77
N ALA A 243 -1.48 -6.33 11.35
CA ALA A 243 -2.73 -6.47 10.60
C ALA A 243 -2.83 -5.44 9.47
N TYR A 244 -2.45 -4.19 9.76
CA TYR A 244 -2.37 -3.11 8.76
C TYR A 244 -1.39 -3.45 7.62
N VAL A 245 -0.15 -3.81 7.93
CA VAL A 245 0.85 -4.13 6.89
C VAL A 245 0.44 -5.34 6.06
N PHE A 246 -0.16 -6.36 6.70
CA PHE A 246 -0.67 -7.54 5.99
C PHE A 246 -1.82 -7.19 5.04
N ALA A 247 -2.78 -6.38 5.49
CA ALA A 247 -3.86 -5.88 4.65
C ALA A 247 -3.32 -5.08 3.45
N ALA A 248 -2.33 -4.21 3.68
CA ALA A 248 -1.66 -3.45 2.61
C ALA A 248 -0.96 -4.38 1.61
N MET A 249 -0.26 -5.42 2.08
CA MET A 249 0.37 -6.40 1.20
C MET A 249 -0.67 -7.16 0.36
N GLN A 250 -1.77 -7.60 0.97
CA GLN A 250 -2.85 -8.30 0.26
C GLN A 250 -3.46 -7.43 -0.84
N ALA A 251 -3.73 -6.16 -0.53
CA ALA A 251 -4.21 -5.17 -1.49
C ALA A 251 -3.26 -4.99 -2.67
N LEU A 252 -1.97 -4.80 -2.40
CA LEU A 252 -0.94 -4.63 -3.42
C LEU A 252 -0.81 -5.87 -4.31
N THR A 253 -0.87 -7.07 -3.73
CA THR A 253 -0.84 -8.32 -4.50
C THR A 253 -2.08 -8.50 -5.36
N ALA A 254 -3.26 -8.11 -4.87
CA ALA A 254 -4.49 -8.14 -5.67
C ALA A 254 -4.38 -7.22 -6.89
N VAL A 255 -3.86 -6.00 -6.69
CA VAL A 255 -3.62 -5.04 -7.79
C VAL A 255 -2.60 -5.59 -8.80
N ASP A 256 -1.51 -6.20 -8.33
CA ASP A 256 -0.49 -6.80 -9.21
C ASP A 256 -1.08 -7.94 -10.07
N ALA A 257 -1.93 -8.78 -9.47
CA ALA A 257 -2.66 -9.83 -10.19
C ALA A 257 -3.63 -9.24 -11.24
N ASP A 258 -4.36 -8.18 -10.90
CA ASP A 258 -5.26 -7.49 -11.84
C ASP A 258 -4.51 -6.90 -13.04
N LEU A 259 -3.33 -6.31 -12.80
CA LEU A 259 -2.48 -5.79 -13.87
C LEU A 259 -1.90 -6.89 -14.74
N THR A 260 -1.54 -8.03 -14.15
CA THR A 260 -1.08 -9.20 -14.90
C THR A 260 -2.20 -9.75 -15.78
N ALA A 261 -3.40 -9.92 -15.23
CA ALA A 261 -4.57 -10.38 -15.98
C ALA A 261 -4.94 -9.41 -17.11
N LEU A 262 -4.84 -8.09 -16.89
CA LEU A 262 -5.05 -7.09 -17.93
C LEU A 262 -4.00 -7.21 -19.04
N ARG A 263 -2.72 -7.38 -18.69
CA ARG A 263 -1.64 -7.59 -19.66
C ARG A 263 -1.87 -8.86 -20.48
N GLU A 264 -2.21 -9.97 -19.84
CA GLU A 264 -2.49 -11.25 -20.51
C GLU A 264 -3.67 -11.15 -21.47
N ARG A 265 -4.76 -10.48 -21.06
CA ARG A 265 -5.93 -10.25 -21.92
C ARG A 265 -5.57 -9.50 -23.19
N LEU A 266 -4.70 -8.49 -23.09
CA LEU A 266 -4.26 -7.69 -24.23
C LEU A 266 -3.31 -8.43 -25.17
N VAL A 267 -2.58 -9.41 -24.66
CA VAL A 267 -1.75 -10.32 -25.48
C VAL A 267 -2.62 -11.38 -26.16
N ALA A 268 -3.60 -11.93 -25.45
CA ALA A 268 -4.52 -12.95 -25.96
C ALA A 268 -5.52 -12.38 -26.98
N SER A 269 -5.89 -11.11 -26.84
CA SER A 269 -6.81 -10.43 -27.74
C SER A 269 -6.12 -9.89 -28.98
N ASP A 270 -5.69 -10.80 -29.85
CA ASP A 270 -5.56 -10.52 -31.30
C ASP A 270 -6.93 -10.72 -32.01
N VAL A 271 -7.95 -11.17 -31.26
CA VAL A 271 -9.33 -11.40 -31.71
C VAL A 271 -10.31 -10.85 -30.66
N SER A 272 -10.92 -9.69 -30.93
CA SER A 272 -12.16 -9.19 -30.31
C SER A 272 -12.11 -8.68 -28.84
N THR A 273 -11.26 -7.72 -28.53
CA THR A 273 -11.67 -6.62 -27.64
C THR A 273 -12.60 -5.72 -28.44
N GLN A 274 -13.79 -5.43 -27.90
CA GLN A 274 -14.69 -4.46 -28.51
C GLN A 274 -13.90 -3.16 -28.70
N ASP A 275 -13.74 -2.71 -29.95
CA ASP A 275 -13.11 -1.45 -30.29
C ASP A 275 -13.80 -0.33 -29.51
N LEU A 276 -13.24 0.03 -28.36
CA LEU A 276 -13.77 1.08 -27.52
C LEU A 276 -13.56 2.42 -28.24
N PRO A 277 -14.60 3.25 -28.37
CA PRO A 277 -14.44 4.57 -28.97
C PRO A 277 -13.41 5.40 -28.19
N LEU A 278 -12.65 6.23 -28.91
CA LEU A 278 -11.64 7.11 -28.33
C LEU A 278 -12.21 7.98 -27.20
N GLU A 279 -13.44 8.44 -27.36
CA GLU A 279 -14.16 9.26 -26.40
C GLU A 279 -14.31 8.54 -25.06
N VAL A 280 -14.50 7.21 -25.08
CA VAL A 280 -14.60 6.40 -23.86
C VAL A 280 -13.26 6.29 -23.16
N HIS A 281 -12.16 6.12 -23.90
CA HIS A 281 -10.81 6.13 -23.34
C HIS A 281 -10.49 7.48 -22.69
N ILE A 282 -10.70 8.60 -23.39
CA ILE A 282 -10.47 9.95 -22.87
C ILE A 282 -11.35 10.20 -21.63
N ALA A 283 -12.64 9.93 -21.72
CA ALA A 283 -13.57 10.11 -20.60
C ALA A 283 -13.21 9.25 -19.38
N SER A 284 -12.63 8.06 -19.59
CA SER A 284 -12.15 7.21 -18.49
C SER A 284 -10.97 7.82 -17.75
N ILE A 285 -10.00 8.38 -18.46
CA ILE A 285 -8.82 9.01 -17.85
C ILE A 285 -9.20 10.35 -17.20
N GLN A 286 -10.13 11.11 -17.80
CA GLN A 286 -10.64 12.35 -17.20
C GLN A 286 -11.35 12.08 -15.88
N ARG A 287 -12.30 11.12 -15.86
CA ARG A 287 -12.95 10.68 -14.60
C ARG A 287 -11.93 10.12 -13.61
N GLY A 288 -10.97 9.37 -14.14
CA GLY A 288 -9.66 9.04 -13.56
C GLY A 288 -9.12 10.13 -12.64
N LEU A 289 -8.75 11.24 -13.27
CA LEU A 289 -8.10 12.39 -12.66
C LEU A 289 -9.01 13.16 -11.69
N TYR A 290 -10.27 13.42 -12.06
CA TYR A 290 -11.20 14.16 -11.20
C TYR A 290 -11.39 13.47 -9.85
N ARG A 291 -11.56 12.15 -9.84
CA ARG A 291 -11.77 11.39 -8.60
C ARG A 291 -10.54 11.40 -7.69
N VAL A 292 -9.35 11.29 -8.26
CA VAL A 292 -8.10 11.34 -7.49
C VAL A 292 -7.83 12.72 -6.92
N HIS A 293 -8.22 13.77 -7.64
CA HIS A 293 -8.18 15.13 -7.12
C HIS A 293 -9.14 15.33 -5.94
N ASP A 294 -10.35 14.75 -6.03
CA ASP A 294 -11.36 14.80 -4.97
C ASP A 294 -10.90 14.06 -3.70
N THR A 295 -10.33 12.86 -3.85
CA THR A 295 -9.76 12.10 -2.71
C THR A 295 -8.56 12.80 -2.06
N LYS A 296 -7.73 13.50 -2.84
CA LYS A 296 -6.65 14.35 -2.31
C LYS A 296 -7.15 15.57 -1.53
N ILE A 297 -8.22 16.21 -1.99
CA ILE A 297 -8.82 17.35 -1.26
C ILE A 297 -9.40 16.86 0.06
N GLY A 298 -10.19 15.78 0.04
CA GLY A 298 -10.79 15.21 1.26
C GLY A 298 -9.73 14.80 2.30
N SER A 299 -8.65 14.14 1.87
CA SER A 299 -7.55 13.75 2.77
C SER A 299 -6.75 14.94 3.33
N ARG A 300 -6.63 16.04 2.58
CA ARG A 300 -5.93 17.26 3.03
C ARG A 300 -6.74 18.05 4.06
N ASP A 301 -8.06 17.99 4.03
CA ASP A 301 -8.94 18.63 5.01
C ASP A 301 -9.04 17.82 6.33
N GLU A 302 -8.78 16.51 6.27
CA GLU A 302 -8.76 15.60 7.44
C GLU A 302 -7.44 15.69 8.24
N GLN A 303 -6.29 15.88 7.56
CA GLN A 303 -4.97 16.01 8.19
C GLN A 303 -4.85 17.10 9.28
N PRO A 304 -5.34 18.34 9.10
CA PRO A 304 -5.27 19.37 10.14
C PRO A 304 -6.21 19.11 11.33
N ARG A 305 -7.24 18.28 11.16
CA ARG A 305 -8.16 17.90 12.24
C ARG A 305 -7.50 16.91 13.20
N LEU A 306 -6.87 15.87 12.66
CA LEU A 306 -6.15 14.86 13.47
C LEU A 306 -4.92 15.44 14.17
N VAL A 307 -4.17 16.33 13.51
CA VAL A 307 -3.05 17.05 14.15
C VAL A 307 -3.53 17.99 15.27
N GLY A 308 -4.71 18.60 15.11
CA GLY A 308 -5.35 19.43 16.14
C GLY A 308 -5.83 18.61 17.35
N GLU A 309 -6.26 17.38 17.13
CA GLU A 309 -6.80 16.49 18.16
C GLU A 309 -5.70 15.81 18.99
N VAL A 310 -4.61 15.37 18.34
CA VAL A 310 -3.38 14.89 19.01
C VAL A 310 -2.77 15.97 19.90
N ARG A 311 -2.76 17.23 19.44
CA ARG A 311 -2.27 18.38 20.23
C ARG A 311 -3.19 18.71 21.41
N ARG A 312 -4.49 18.44 21.32
CA ARG A 312 -5.45 18.67 22.40
C ARG A 312 -5.37 17.58 23.48
N SER A 313 -5.14 16.32 23.09
CA SER A 313 -4.90 15.21 24.02
C SER A 313 -3.56 15.29 24.76
N GLN A 314 -2.52 15.89 24.17
CA GLN A 314 -1.23 16.10 24.84
C GLN A 314 -1.21 17.29 25.83
N VAL A 315 -2.11 18.27 25.68
CA VAL A 315 -2.16 19.46 26.56
C VAL A 315 -3.15 19.29 27.72
N GLY A 316 -4.11 18.37 27.63
CA GLY A 316 -5.08 18.08 28.71
C GLY A 316 -4.59 17.14 29.82
N GLY A 317 -3.33 16.69 29.78
CA GLY A 317 -2.74 15.77 30.78
C GLY A 317 -1.85 16.45 31.81
N SER A 318 -1.94 17.77 31.97
CA SER A 318 -1.09 18.56 32.87
C SER A 318 -1.90 19.54 33.71
N GLU A 319 -2.91 19.05 34.42
CA GLU A 319 -3.49 19.72 35.60
C GLU A 319 -3.76 18.69 36.70
#